data_AF-A0A8J4SX54-F1
#
_entry.id   AF-A0A8J4SX54-F1
#
_cell.length_a   1.000
_cell.length_b   1.000
_cell.length_c   1.000
_cell.angle_alpha   90.00
_cell.angle_beta   90.00
_cell.angle_gamma   90.00
#
_symmetry.space_group_name_H-M   'P 1'
#
loop_
_entity.id
_entity.type
_entity.pdbx_description
1 polymer ?
#
loop_
_entity_poly.entity_id
_entity_poly.type
_entity_poly.pdbx_seq_one_letter_code
_entity_poly.pdbx_strand_id
1 'polypeptide(L)'
;MPAVVKYVFFDLFLFTTGYKVGPQFFRALKKDALPQLAITLVLCLTCLLAAYTAAKLLGYDVGTAAGMLAGAFTESTVIGTASDAINRVATIPDADKTSLINNIPVAYAVTYLVGTAFIVWFLPNVGPKLMRVNLKERPENSVRRSRPPAVVSRRRSAYQALTVRASQVRTWI
;
A
#
# COMPACT_ATOMS: atom_id res chain seq x y z
N MET A 1 23.05 -1.40 -16.71
CA MET A 1 22.30 -2.15 -17.73
C MET A 1 22.06 -1.24 -18.92
N PRO A 2 22.03 -1.73 -20.17
CA PRO A 2 21.64 -0.90 -21.31
C PRO A 2 20.26 -0.29 -21.04
N ALA A 3 20.09 1.01 -21.22
CA ALA A 3 18.84 1.72 -20.91
C ALA A 3 17.61 1.07 -21.57
N VAL A 4 17.79 0.54 -22.78
CA VAL A 4 16.79 -0.22 -23.56
C VAL A 4 16.20 -1.39 -22.77
N VAL A 5 17.02 -2.12 -22.01
CA VAL A 5 16.55 -3.31 -21.26
C VAL A 5 15.54 -2.88 -20.18
N LYS A 6 15.82 -1.80 -19.45
CA LYS A 6 14.90 -1.26 -18.42
C LYS A 6 13.53 -0.92 -19.02
N TYR A 7 13.50 -0.27 -20.18
CA TYR A 7 12.26 0.13 -20.84
C TYR A 7 11.47 -1.06 -21.36
N VAL A 8 12.12 -2.03 -22.03
CA VAL A 8 11.43 -3.20 -22.55
C VAL A 8 10.76 -4.01 -21.44
N PHE A 9 11.44 -4.22 -20.31
CA PHE A 9 10.85 -4.91 -19.16
C PHE A 9 9.72 -4.10 -18.50
N PHE A 10 9.88 -2.78 -18.41
CA PHE A 10 8.84 -1.91 -17.88
C PHE A 10 7.58 -1.88 -18.76
N ASP A 11 7.75 -1.79 -20.07
CA ASP A 11 6.65 -1.80 -21.05
C ASP A 11 5.93 -3.15 -21.07
N LEU A 12 6.66 -4.27 -21.00
CA LEU A 12 6.07 -5.60 -20.86
C LEU A 12 5.29 -5.73 -19.55
N PHE A 13 5.81 -5.19 -18.45
CA PHE A 13 5.12 -5.14 -17.16
C PHE A 13 3.83 -4.30 -17.23
N LEU A 14 3.87 -3.12 -17.87
CA LEU A 14 2.69 -2.28 -18.05
C LEU A 14 1.65 -2.95 -18.96
N PHE A 15 2.10 -3.57 -20.05
CA PHE A 15 1.26 -4.33 -20.98
C PHE A 15 0.54 -5.50 -20.28
N THR A 16 1.29 -6.32 -19.55
CA THR A 16 0.73 -7.49 -18.84
C THR A 16 -0.22 -7.07 -17.71
N THR A 17 0.10 -6.01 -16.97
CA THR A 17 -0.78 -5.44 -15.95
C THR A 17 -2.08 -4.94 -16.59
N GLY A 18 -1.98 -4.18 -17.69
CA GLY A 18 -3.12 -3.67 -18.45
C GLY A 18 -4.02 -4.78 -19.00
N TYR A 19 -3.41 -5.83 -19.58
CA TYR A 19 -4.15 -6.97 -20.11
C TYR A 19 -4.92 -7.72 -19.01
N LYS A 20 -4.31 -7.91 -17.84
CA LYS A 20 -4.93 -8.60 -16.70
C LYS A 20 -6.09 -7.79 -16.10
N VAL A 21 -5.92 -6.49 -15.90
CA VAL A 21 -6.93 -5.63 -15.25
C VAL A 21 -8.01 -5.13 -16.22
N GLY A 22 -7.77 -5.19 -17.53
CA GLY A 22 -8.67 -4.69 -18.57
C GLY A 22 -10.10 -5.23 -18.49
N PRO A 23 -10.34 -6.55 -18.55
CA PRO A 23 -11.70 -7.11 -18.48
C PRO A 23 -12.44 -6.72 -17.18
N GLN A 24 -11.71 -6.64 -16.06
CA GLN A 24 -12.27 -6.25 -14.77
C GLN A 24 -12.66 -4.77 -14.74
N PHE A 25 -11.83 -3.89 -15.32
CA PHE A 25 -12.13 -2.48 -15.52
C PHE A 25 -13.38 -2.27 -16.38
N PHE A 26 -13.47 -2.92 -17.54
CA PHE A 26 -14.64 -2.80 -18.43
C PHE A 26 -15.93 -3.37 -17.83
N ARG A 27 -15.83 -4.45 -17.03
CA ARG A 27 -16.98 -4.98 -16.28
C ARG A 27 -17.41 -4.04 -15.16
N ALA A 28 -16.46 -3.44 -14.45
CA ALA A 28 -16.75 -2.40 -13.47
C ALA A 28 -17.43 -1.19 -14.13
N LEU A 29 -17.04 -0.85 -15.38
CA LEU A 29 -17.64 0.25 -16.15
C LEU A 29 -19.15 0.12 -16.39
N LYS A 30 -19.65 -1.12 -16.47
CA LYS A 30 -21.04 -1.39 -16.90
C LYS A 30 -22.07 -1.45 -15.78
N LYS A 31 -21.66 -1.56 -14.50
CA LYS A 31 -22.60 -1.89 -13.41
C LYS A 31 -22.87 -0.75 -12.43
N ASP A 32 -21.85 0.01 -12.02
CA ASP A 32 -21.96 1.19 -11.11
C ASP A 32 -20.70 2.08 -11.19
N ALA A 33 -20.18 2.29 -12.40
CA ALA A 33 -18.82 2.78 -12.55
C ALA A 33 -18.63 4.26 -12.33
N LEU A 34 -19.62 5.08 -12.71
CA LEU A 34 -19.48 6.53 -12.70
C LEU A 34 -19.24 7.06 -11.28
N PRO A 35 -20.00 6.62 -10.24
CA PRO A 35 -19.71 7.03 -8.87
C PRO A 35 -18.35 6.53 -8.37
N GLN A 36 -17.97 5.28 -8.71
CA GLN A 36 -16.70 4.69 -8.28
C GLN A 36 -15.49 5.37 -8.94
N LEU A 37 -15.60 5.70 -10.23
CA LEU A 37 -14.60 6.47 -10.97
C LEU A 37 -14.50 7.88 -10.41
N ALA A 38 -15.63 8.54 -10.14
CA ALA A 38 -15.63 9.89 -9.58
C ALA A 38 -14.90 9.94 -8.22
N ILE A 39 -15.20 9.01 -7.30
CA ILE A 39 -14.51 8.92 -6.01
C ILE A 39 -13.03 8.63 -6.20
N THR A 40 -12.68 7.70 -7.10
CA THR A 40 -11.28 7.38 -7.41
C THR A 40 -10.54 8.59 -7.95
N LEU A 41 -11.13 9.34 -8.87
CA LEU A 41 -10.55 10.56 -9.43
C LEU A 41 -10.37 11.64 -8.36
N VAL A 42 -11.38 11.88 -7.53
CA VAL A 42 -11.28 12.85 -6.42
C VAL A 42 -10.17 12.44 -5.45
N LEU A 43 -10.09 11.16 -5.08
CA LEU A 43 -9.01 10.66 -4.24
C LEU A 43 -7.64 10.85 -4.91
N CYS A 44 -7.48 10.40 -6.16
CA CYS A 44 -6.21 10.56 -6.89
C CYS A 44 -5.79 12.01 -7.00
N LEU A 45 -6.70 12.94 -7.33
CA LEU A 45 -6.40 14.36 -7.47
C LEU A 45 -6.06 15.00 -6.12
N THR A 46 -6.83 14.73 -5.07
CA THR A 46 -6.55 15.27 -3.72
C THR A 46 -5.22 14.76 -3.18
N CYS A 47 -4.96 13.47 -3.34
CA CYS A 47 -3.69 12.83 -3.02
C CYS A 47 -2.53 13.46 -3.80
N LEU A 48 -2.65 13.56 -5.13
CA LEU A 48 -1.63 14.14 -5.99
C LEU A 48 -1.34 15.59 -5.61
N LEU A 49 -2.38 16.41 -5.39
CA LEU A 49 -2.23 17.80 -4.94
C LEU A 49 -1.53 17.87 -3.58
N ALA A 50 -1.92 17.05 -2.61
CA ALA A 50 -1.32 17.04 -1.28
C ALA A 50 0.18 16.67 -1.35
N ALA A 51 0.52 15.62 -2.10
CA ALA A 51 1.91 15.20 -2.21
C ALA A 51 2.76 16.13 -3.10
N TYR A 52 2.17 16.72 -4.15
CA TYR A 52 2.83 17.76 -4.97
C TYR A 52 3.11 19.04 -4.17
N THR A 53 2.12 19.51 -3.40
CA THR A 53 2.29 20.68 -2.52
C THR A 53 3.31 20.42 -1.43
N ALA A 54 3.29 19.24 -0.80
CA ALA A 54 4.32 18.84 0.16
C ALA A 54 5.72 18.82 -0.47
N ALA A 55 5.88 18.25 -1.68
CA ALA A 55 7.14 18.25 -2.40
C ALA A 55 7.65 19.67 -2.67
N LYS A 56 6.75 20.59 -3.07
CA LYS A 56 7.10 21.99 -3.33
C LYS A 56 7.51 22.73 -2.05
N LEU A 57 6.78 22.52 -0.95
CA LEU A 57 7.09 23.14 0.35
C LEU A 57 8.43 22.67 0.91
N LEU A 58 8.78 21.40 0.67
CA LEU A 58 10.05 20.80 1.11
C LEU A 58 11.22 21.08 0.16
N GLY A 59 10.97 21.71 -0.99
CA GLY A 59 12.01 22.02 -1.98
C GLY A 59 12.63 20.80 -2.65
N TYR A 60 11.87 19.71 -2.82
CA TYR A 60 12.39 18.48 -3.41
C TYR A 60 12.63 18.57 -4.91
N ASP A 61 13.69 17.91 -5.39
CA ASP A 61 13.92 17.69 -6.81
C ASP A 61 12.86 16.77 -7.43
N VAL A 62 12.72 16.81 -8.75
CA VAL A 62 11.72 16.01 -9.50
C VAL A 62 11.87 14.50 -9.25
N GLY A 63 13.09 14.00 -9.08
CA GLY A 63 13.36 12.59 -8.80
C GLY A 63 12.89 12.18 -7.42
N THR A 64 13.29 12.93 -6.38
CA THR A 64 12.87 12.70 -5.00
C THR A 64 11.36 12.88 -4.83
N ALA A 65 10.77 13.90 -5.46
CA ALA A 65 9.33 14.14 -5.45
C ALA A 65 8.55 12.98 -6.10
N ALA A 66 9.00 12.49 -7.25
CA ALA A 66 8.40 11.34 -7.92
C ALA A 66 8.53 10.05 -7.09
N GLY A 67 9.68 9.82 -6.46
CA GLY A 67 9.88 8.66 -5.58
C GLY A 67 9.02 8.71 -4.31
N MET A 68 8.88 9.89 -3.71
CA MET A 68 7.96 10.11 -2.60
C MET A 68 6.51 9.87 -2.99
N LEU A 69 6.07 10.36 -4.16
CA LEU A 69 4.73 10.10 -4.70
C LEU A 69 4.52 8.58 -4.90
N ALA A 70 5.50 7.91 -5.49
CA ALA A 70 5.47 6.46 -5.72
C ALA A 70 5.29 5.69 -4.40
N GLY A 71 6.05 6.02 -3.37
CA GLY A 71 5.97 5.34 -2.07
C GLY A 71 4.72 5.71 -1.28
N ALA A 72 4.32 6.98 -1.29
CA ALA A 72 3.11 7.45 -0.62
C ALA A 72 1.83 6.80 -1.19
N PHE A 73 1.79 6.55 -2.50
CA PHE A 73 0.67 5.84 -3.13
C PHE A 73 0.86 4.34 -3.24
N THR A 74 1.99 3.80 -2.75
CA THR A 74 2.33 2.38 -2.89
C THR A 74 2.24 1.93 -4.36
N GLU A 75 2.61 2.82 -5.27
CA GLU A 75 2.51 2.63 -6.72
C GLU A 75 3.95 2.63 -7.27
N SER A 76 4.51 1.43 -7.43
CA SER A 76 5.89 1.26 -7.89
C SER A 76 6.06 1.53 -9.39
N THR A 77 4.98 1.59 -10.17
CA THR A 77 5.04 1.84 -11.61
C THR A 77 5.42 3.29 -11.91
N VAL A 78 5.11 4.21 -10.98
CA VAL A 78 5.61 5.60 -10.96
C VAL A 78 7.13 5.67 -11.09
N ILE A 79 7.89 4.70 -10.55
CA ILE A 79 9.36 4.72 -10.66
C ILE A 79 9.79 4.62 -12.14
N GLY A 80 9.14 3.75 -12.91
CA GLY A 80 9.41 3.56 -14.33
C GLY A 80 8.90 4.72 -15.17
N THR A 81 7.65 5.15 -14.96
CA THR A 81 7.06 6.26 -15.73
C THR A 81 7.75 7.59 -15.47
N ALA A 82 8.13 7.88 -14.23
CA ALA A 82 8.87 9.09 -13.89
C ALA A 82 10.29 9.07 -14.45
N SER A 83 10.97 7.91 -14.42
CA SER A 83 12.28 7.76 -15.06
C SER A 83 12.21 8.05 -16.56
N ASP A 84 11.20 7.50 -17.23
CA ASP A 84 10.95 7.70 -18.66
C ASP A 84 10.61 9.18 -18.96
N ALA A 85 9.75 9.80 -18.15
CA ALA A 85 9.39 11.20 -18.27
C ALA A 85 10.62 12.13 -18.14
N ILE A 86 11.49 11.92 -17.15
CA ILE A 86 12.72 12.71 -16.97
C ILE A 86 13.66 12.58 -18.18
N ASN A 87 13.78 11.37 -18.75
CA ASN A 87 14.64 11.15 -19.91
C ASN A 87 14.14 11.88 -21.17
N ARG A 88 12.81 12.05 -21.30
CA ARG A 88 12.19 12.78 -22.41
C ARG A 88 12.31 14.30 -22.31
N VAL A 89 12.66 14.85 -21.15
CA VAL A 89 12.84 16.30 -21.00
C VAL A 89 14.18 16.71 -21.63
N ALA A 90 14.13 17.38 -22.77
CA ALA A 90 15.32 17.83 -23.51
C ALA A 90 16.12 18.94 -22.79
N THR A 91 15.47 19.69 -21.90
CA THR A 91 16.07 20.84 -21.19
C THR A 91 17.01 20.43 -20.05
N ILE A 92 16.94 19.19 -19.57
CA ILE A 92 17.78 18.72 -18.46
C ILE A 92 19.05 18.07 -19.04
N PRO A 93 20.26 18.48 -18.61
CA PRO A 93 21.51 17.82 -18.98
C PRO A 93 21.53 16.34 -18.57
N ASP A 94 22.18 15.48 -19.36
CA ASP A 94 22.18 14.02 -19.11
C ASP A 94 22.84 13.62 -17.77
N ALA A 95 23.81 14.41 -17.31
CA ALA A 95 24.43 14.24 -16.00
C ALA A 95 23.39 14.43 -14.87
N ASP A 96 22.54 15.45 -14.98
CA ASP A 96 21.52 15.76 -13.98
C ASP A 96 20.36 14.77 -14.03
N LYS A 97 19.97 14.30 -15.23
CA LYS A 97 18.96 13.24 -15.39
C LYS A 97 19.31 11.99 -14.62
N THR A 98 20.58 11.56 -14.69
CA THR A 98 21.05 10.36 -14.01
C THR A 98 20.89 10.47 -12.49
N SER A 99 21.27 11.62 -11.93
CA SER A 99 21.09 11.91 -10.49
C SER A 99 19.61 11.87 -10.10
N LEU A 100 18.75 12.56 -10.84
CA LEU A 100 17.30 12.59 -10.60
C LEU A 100 16.68 11.18 -10.65
N ILE A 101 17.03 10.38 -11.65
CA ILE A 101 16.52 9.01 -11.82
C ILE A 101 16.96 8.10 -10.67
N ASN A 102 18.19 8.27 -10.16
CA ASN A 102 18.71 7.49 -9.05
C ASN A 102 18.06 7.88 -7.72
N ASN A 103 17.58 9.12 -7.57
CA ASN A 103 16.87 9.56 -6.36
C ASN A 103 15.47 8.96 -6.23
N ILE A 104 14.80 8.63 -7.35
CA ILE A 104 13.44 8.07 -7.35
C ILE A 104 13.34 6.79 -6.49
N PRO A 105 14.12 5.71 -6.74
CA PRO A 105 14.02 4.49 -5.95
C PRO A 105 14.43 4.70 -4.48
N VAL A 106 15.36 5.63 -4.20
CA VAL A 106 15.78 5.96 -2.83
C VAL A 106 14.62 6.57 -2.06
N ALA A 107 13.98 7.60 -2.62
CA ALA A 107 12.83 8.24 -2.01
C ALA A 107 11.62 7.29 -1.88
N TYR A 108 11.40 6.42 -2.88
CA TYR A 108 10.40 5.37 -2.79
C TYR A 108 10.63 4.44 -1.60
N ALA A 109 11.86 3.94 -1.43
CA ALA A 109 12.19 3.02 -0.35
C ALA A 109 11.97 3.66 1.03
N VAL A 110 12.43 4.90 1.22
CA VAL A 110 12.26 5.63 2.48
C VAL A 110 10.78 5.88 2.77
N THR A 111 10.03 6.41 1.81
CA THR A 111 8.62 6.76 2.01
C THR A 111 7.72 5.54 2.19
N TYR A 112 8.01 4.43 1.50
CA TYR A 112 7.31 3.18 1.68
C TYR A 112 7.55 2.55 3.07
N LEU A 113 8.80 2.56 3.55
CA LEU A 113 9.14 2.06 4.89
C LEU A 113 8.49 2.91 5.99
N VAL A 114 8.59 4.24 5.87
CA VAL A 114 7.97 5.17 6.82
C VAL A 114 6.45 5.01 6.82
N GLY A 115 5.83 4.90 5.64
CA GLY A 115 4.38 4.68 5.52
C GLY A 115 3.95 3.36 6.15
N THR A 116 4.70 2.28 5.90
CA THR A 116 4.42 0.97 6.49
C THR A 116 4.56 1.00 8.01
N ALA A 117 5.64 1.56 8.55
CA ALA A 117 5.86 1.70 9.98
C ALA A 117 4.76 2.54 10.64
N PHE A 118 4.35 3.64 9.99
CA PHE A 118 3.26 4.48 10.45
C PHE A 118 1.95 3.70 10.53
N ILE A 119 1.59 2.93 9.50
CA ILE A 119 0.37 2.12 9.48
C ILE A 119 0.39 1.04 10.57
N VAL A 120 1.53 0.35 10.73
CA VAL A 120 1.71 -0.69 11.77
C VAL A 120 1.55 -0.11 13.17
N TRP A 121 1.99 1.12 13.41
CA TRP A 121 1.78 1.81 14.68
C TRP A 121 0.37 2.41 14.83
N PHE A 122 -0.19 2.97 13.75
CA PHE A 122 -1.45 3.69 13.77
C PHE A 122 -2.65 2.75 13.94
N LEU A 123 -2.66 1.60 13.27
CA LEU A 123 -3.78 0.66 13.33
C LEU A 123 -4.07 0.15 14.76
N PRO A 124 -3.09 -0.29 15.57
CA PRO A 124 -3.34 -0.72 16.94
C PRO A 124 -3.65 0.41 17.92
N ASN A 125 -3.08 1.60 17.72
CA ASN A 125 -3.20 2.70 18.68
C ASN A 125 -4.43 3.58 18.42
N VAL A 126 -4.76 3.81 17.15
CA VAL A 126 -5.85 4.70 16.72
C VAL A 126 -7.07 3.89 16.27
N GLY A 127 -6.88 2.73 15.66
CA GLY A 127 -7.97 1.87 15.17
C GLY A 127 -9.02 1.51 16.24
N PRO A 128 -8.64 1.05 17.45
CA PRO A 128 -9.62 0.73 18.50
C PRO A 128 -10.39 1.97 18.99
N LYS A 129 -9.70 3.11 19.04
CA LYS A 129 -10.26 4.40 19.50
C LYS A 129 -11.22 4.99 18.47
N LEU A 130 -10.90 4.86 17.18
CA LEU A 130 -11.75 5.30 16.07
C LEU A 130 -13.02 4.42 15.91
N MET A 131 -12.88 3.11 16.11
CA MET A 131 -14.04 2.19 16.11
C MET A 131 -14.86 2.22 17.41
N ARG A 132 -14.42 2.93 18.45
CA ARG A 132 -15.00 2.89 19.81
C ARG A 132 -15.21 1.46 20.34
N VAL A 133 -14.34 0.52 19.95
CA VAL A 133 -14.42 -0.87 20.41
C VAL A 133 -13.39 -1.09 21.51
N ASN A 134 -13.85 -1.34 22.74
CA ASN A 134 -13.01 -1.80 23.83
C ASN A 134 -12.52 -3.23 23.53
N LEU A 135 -11.31 -3.35 22.96
CA LEU A 135 -10.66 -4.66 22.74
C LEU A 135 -10.41 -5.41 24.06
N LYS A 136 -10.44 -4.71 25.20
CA LYS A 136 -10.26 -5.28 26.54
C LYS A 136 -11.49 -6.05 27.06
N GLU A 137 -12.68 -5.75 26.56
CA GLU A 137 -13.95 -6.38 27.00
C GLU A 137 -14.44 -7.50 26.06
N ARG A 138 -13.81 -7.66 24.89
CA ARG A 138 -14.20 -8.70 23.92
C ARG A 138 -13.84 -10.16 24.24
N PRO A 139 -12.84 -10.54 25.07
CA PRO A 139 -12.55 -11.96 25.23
C PRO A 139 -13.72 -12.70 25.92
N GLU A 140 -14.47 -12.04 26.82
CA GLU A 140 -15.58 -12.71 27.51
C GLU A 140 -16.82 -12.86 26.62
N ASN A 141 -17.20 -11.83 25.86
CA ASN A 141 -18.41 -11.87 25.03
C ASN A 141 -18.23 -12.69 23.73
N SER A 142 -17.02 -12.78 23.18
CA SER A 142 -16.73 -13.63 22.02
C SER A 142 -16.76 -15.11 22.40
N VAL A 143 -16.18 -15.46 23.56
CA VAL A 143 -16.19 -16.83 24.10
C VAL A 143 -17.59 -17.25 24.56
N ARG A 144 -18.40 -16.33 25.10
CA ARG A 144 -19.81 -16.62 25.43
C ARG A 144 -20.68 -16.85 24.18
N ARG A 145 -20.46 -16.10 23.09
CA ARG A 145 -21.21 -16.29 21.82
C ARG A 145 -20.76 -17.49 21.00
N SER A 146 -19.52 -17.95 21.15
CA SER A 146 -18.99 -19.12 20.43
C SER A 146 -19.13 -20.45 21.17
N ARG A 147 -19.83 -20.51 22.32
CA ARG A 147 -20.20 -21.78 22.95
C ARG A 147 -21.37 -22.41 22.19
N PRO A 148 -21.17 -23.51 21.42
CA PRO A 148 -22.31 -24.32 21.02
C PRO A 148 -22.98 -24.92 22.29
N PRO A 149 -24.30 -25.15 22.28
CA PRO A 149 -24.96 -25.84 23.39
C PRO A 149 -24.26 -27.19 23.61
N ALA A 150 -24.07 -27.54 24.90
CA ALA A 150 -23.31 -28.70 25.31
C ALA A 150 -23.89 -30.00 24.71
N VAL A 151 -23.35 -30.45 23.59
CA VAL A 151 -23.52 -31.82 23.11
C VAL A 151 -22.31 -32.62 23.57
N VAL A 152 -22.55 -33.50 24.54
CA VAL A 152 -21.63 -34.53 24.98
C VAL A 152 -21.30 -35.42 23.78
N SER A 153 -20.13 -35.25 23.16
CA SER A 153 -19.53 -36.33 22.40
C SER A 153 -17.99 -36.26 22.41
N ARG A 154 -17.43 -37.41 22.74
CA ARG A 154 -16.04 -37.70 23.06
C ARG A 154 -15.20 -37.70 21.77
N ARG A 155 -14.69 -36.55 21.32
CA ARG A 155 -13.51 -36.48 20.44
C ARG A 155 -12.59 -35.36 20.87
N ARG A 156 -11.50 -35.73 21.56
CA ARG A 156 -10.38 -34.84 21.84
C ARG A 156 -9.70 -34.48 20.52
N SER A 157 -10.05 -33.32 19.98
CA SER A 157 -9.40 -32.75 18.80
C SER A 157 -8.23 -31.87 19.25
N ALA A 158 -7.04 -32.13 18.69
CA ALA A 158 -5.75 -31.58 19.07
C ALA A 158 -5.67 -30.03 19.10
N TYR A 159 -6.65 -29.35 18.49
CA TYR A 159 -6.77 -27.89 18.53
C TYR A 159 -6.91 -27.31 19.94
N GLN A 160 -7.59 -28.00 20.87
CA GLN A 160 -7.77 -27.49 22.24
C GLN A 160 -6.46 -27.41 23.03
N ALA A 161 -5.49 -28.29 22.78
CA ALA A 161 -4.21 -28.26 23.48
C ALA A 161 -3.30 -27.11 23.00
N LEU A 162 -3.36 -26.77 21.71
CA LEU A 162 -2.58 -25.68 21.11
C LEU A 162 -3.10 -24.30 21.54
N THR A 163 -4.41 -24.11 21.64
CA THR A 163 -4.98 -22.83 22.08
C THR A 163 -4.69 -22.53 23.56
N VAL A 164 -4.64 -23.55 24.41
CA VAL A 164 -4.31 -23.40 25.84
C VAL A 164 -2.81 -23.18 26.05
N ARG A 165 -1.93 -23.79 25.23
CA ARG A 165 -0.48 -23.53 25.30
C ARG A 165 -0.13 -22.13 24.80
N ALA A 166 -0.77 -21.66 23.73
CA ALA A 166 -0.51 -20.33 23.19
C ALA A 166 -0.87 -19.18 24.15
N SER A 167 -1.80 -19.40 25.08
CA SER A 167 -2.20 -18.40 26.09
C SER A 167 -1.35 -18.41 27.36
N GLN A 168 -0.56 -19.45 27.62
CA GLN A 168 0.33 -19.52 28.81
C GLN A 168 1.72 -18.90 28.57
N VAL A 169 2.20 -18.87 27.32
CA VAL A 169 3.58 -18.41 27.02
C VAL A 169 3.68 -16.88 26.97
N ARG A 170 2.56 -16.15 26.87
CA ARG A 170 2.55 -14.67 26.75
C ARG A 170 2.33 -13.96 28.10
N THR A 171 2.99 -14.44 29.16
CA THR A 171 2.95 -13.76 30.48
C THR A 171 4.33 -13.54 31.12
N TRP A 172 5.44 -13.80 30.42
CA TRP A 172 6.76 -13.38 30.89
C TRP A 172 7.64 -12.91 29.74
N ILE A 173 7.73 -11.57 29.65
CA ILE A 173 8.73 -10.64 29.09
C ILE A 173 8.00 -9.49 28.40
#